data_AF-A0A953R4Q1-F1
#
_entry.id   AF-A0A953R4Q1-F1
#
_cell.length_a   1.000
_cell.length_b   1.000
_cell.length_c   1.000
_cell.angle_alpha   90.00
_cell.angle_beta   90.00
_cell.angle_gamma   90.00
#
_symmetry.space_group_name_H-M   'P 1'
#
loop_
_entity.id
_entity.type
_entity.pdbx_description
1 polymer ?
#
loop_
_entity_poly.entity_id
_entity_poly.type
_entity_poly.pdbx_seq_one_letter_code
_entity_poly.pdbx_strand_id
1 'polypeptide(L)'
;MQVLQAGSHKLIYLELQPEMITNIARQAGFETKTKDGRRSIQLDLSTPGREGPLLLFDAADPANLGWFSRCQFYVDGRSGTVMQTPMTLANKRDRSGKPHRNSVRLGIAKELPASFRLPGKQALTEQVFYHLLLNFLTALAKTGVAVCGEGVVQPLAGRMESVGSRN
;
A
#
# COMPACT_ATOMS: atom_id res chain seq x y z
N MET A 1 -17.47 3.87 13.06
CA MET A 1 -16.35 3.41 13.92
C MET A 1 -16.88 2.85 15.22
N GLN A 2 -16.51 1.61 15.56
CA GLN A 2 -16.93 0.95 16.80
C GLN A 2 -15.72 0.47 17.61
N VAL A 3 -15.87 0.36 18.93
CA VAL A 3 -14.85 -0.29 19.79
C VAL A 3 -15.27 -1.74 20.01
N LEU A 4 -14.37 -2.68 19.69
CA LEU A 4 -14.56 -4.11 19.90
C LEU A 4 -13.68 -4.59 21.06
N GLN A 5 -14.22 -5.49 21.88
CA GLN A 5 -13.47 -6.21 22.90
C GLN A 5 -13.23 -7.65 22.40
N ALA A 6 -11.98 -8.02 22.15
CA ALA A 6 -11.57 -9.35 21.71
C ALA A 6 -10.69 -9.99 22.80
N GLY A 7 -11.30 -10.72 23.73
CA GLY A 7 -10.60 -11.23 24.92
C GLY A 7 -10.02 -10.08 25.75
N SER A 8 -8.71 -10.10 26.00
CA SER A 8 -8.01 -9.01 26.72
C SER A 8 -7.70 -7.78 25.85
N HIS A 9 -7.98 -7.82 24.54
CA HIS A 9 -7.56 -6.79 23.60
C HIS A 9 -8.73 -5.85 23.26
N LYS A 10 -8.46 -4.54 23.27
CA LYS A 10 -9.38 -3.51 22.78
C LYS A 10 -9.00 -3.13 21.36
N LEU A 11 -9.96 -3.23 20.45
CA LEU A 11 -9.81 -2.92 19.03
C LEU A 11 -10.75 -1.80 18.62
N ILE A 12 -10.35 -1.08 17.59
CA ILE A 12 -11.20 -0.17 16.82
C ILE A 12 -11.58 -0.90 15.53
N TYR A 13 -12.87 -0.92 15.23
CA TYR A 13 -13.41 -1.42 13.97
C TYR A 13 -13.79 -0.26 13.06
N LEU A 14 -13.18 -0.24 11.89
CA LEU A 14 -13.45 0.69 10.80
C LEU A 14 -14.57 0.11 9.92
N GLU A 15 -15.68 0.84 9.85
CA GLU A 15 -16.84 0.47 9.03
C GLU A 15 -16.66 0.97 7.60
N LEU A 16 -15.59 0.48 6.96
CA LEU A 16 -15.23 0.89 5.61
C LEU A 16 -16.22 0.35 4.59
N GLN A 17 -16.70 1.22 3.71
CA GLN A 17 -17.61 0.87 2.62
C GLN A 17 -16.80 0.42 1.39
N PRO A 18 -16.92 -0.84 0.93
CA PRO A 18 -16.15 -1.35 -0.20
C PRO A 18 -16.38 -0.57 -1.51
N GLU A 19 -17.59 -0.05 -1.71
CA GLU A 19 -17.95 0.79 -2.86
C GLU A 19 -17.17 2.10 -2.86
N MET A 20 -17.06 2.77 -1.71
CA MET A 20 -16.30 4.01 -1.56
C MET A 20 -14.81 3.79 -1.85
N ILE A 21 -14.23 2.71 -1.33
CA ILE A 21 -12.83 2.33 -1.60
C ILE A 21 -12.62 2.06 -3.09
N THR A 22 -13.55 1.35 -3.72
CA THR A 22 -13.50 1.05 -5.16
C THR A 22 -13.58 2.32 -5.99
N ASN A 23 -14.43 3.28 -5.61
CA ASN A 23 -14.55 4.57 -6.27
C ASN A 23 -13.28 5.41 -6.12
N ILE A 24 -12.68 5.44 -4.93
CA ILE A 24 -11.40 6.13 -4.69
C ILE A 24 -10.29 5.53 -5.57
N ALA A 25 -10.22 4.20 -5.67
CA ALA A 25 -9.24 3.54 -6.53
C ALA A 25 -9.40 3.93 -8.01
N ARG A 26 -10.64 3.97 -8.50
CA ARG A 26 -10.95 4.42 -9.87
C ARG A 26 -10.60 5.89 -10.09
N GLN A 27 -10.89 6.77 -9.12
CA GLN A 27 -10.52 8.19 -9.18
C GLN A 27 -9.00 8.38 -9.23
N ALA A 28 -8.24 7.52 -8.57
CA ALA A 28 -6.78 7.50 -8.64
C ALA A 28 -6.23 6.88 -9.94
N GLY A 29 -7.09 6.42 -10.85
CA GLY A 29 -6.72 5.86 -12.16
C GLY A 29 -6.47 4.35 -12.17
N PHE A 30 -6.92 3.62 -11.15
CA PHE A 30 -6.79 2.17 -11.08
C PHE A 30 -8.08 1.47 -11.48
N GLU A 31 -7.94 0.41 -12.28
CA GLU A 31 -8.90 -0.68 -12.28
C GLU A 31 -8.70 -1.52 -11.02
N THR A 32 -9.81 -1.99 -10.43
CA THR A 32 -9.75 -2.75 -9.19
C THR A 32 -10.70 -3.94 -9.18
N LYS A 33 -10.23 -5.06 -8.62
CA LYS A 33 -11.10 -6.14 -8.13
C LYS A 33 -11.05 -6.15 -6.61
N THR A 34 -12.18 -5.84 -6.00
CA THR A 34 -12.31 -5.71 -4.54
C THR A 34 -12.92 -6.98 -3.96
N LYS A 35 -12.28 -7.55 -2.94
CA LYS A 35 -12.82 -8.63 -2.12
C LYS A 35 -12.99 -8.12 -0.70
N ASP A 36 -14.24 -7.99 -0.28
CA ASP A 36 -14.55 -7.63 1.09
C ASP A 36 -14.56 -8.86 2.01
N GLY A 37 -13.80 -8.78 3.10
CA GLY A 37 -13.74 -9.79 4.13
C GLY A 37 -14.15 -9.21 5.49
N ARG A 38 -14.36 -10.11 6.46
CA ARG A 38 -14.80 -9.71 7.81
C ARG A 38 -13.82 -8.76 8.50
N ARG A 39 -12.52 -9.01 8.38
CA ARG A 39 -11.45 -8.25 9.08
C ARG A 39 -10.60 -7.38 8.16
N SER A 40 -10.73 -7.56 6.85
CA SER A 40 -9.88 -6.89 5.88
C SER A 40 -10.56 -6.77 4.54
N ILE A 41 -10.19 -5.74 3.79
CA ILE A 41 -10.55 -5.57 2.38
C ILE A 41 -9.30 -5.82 1.56
N GLN A 42 -9.41 -6.62 0.51
CA GLN A 42 -8.33 -6.81 -0.47
C GLN A 42 -8.72 -6.17 -1.79
N LEU A 43 -7.77 -5.45 -2.38
CA LEU A 43 -7.90 -4.85 -3.70
C LEU A 43 -6.76 -5.36 -4.58
N ASP A 44 -7.12 -5.93 -5.72
CA ASP A 44 -6.19 -6.13 -6.80
C ASP A 44 -6.25 -4.92 -7.72
N LEU A 45 -5.20 -4.10 -7.68
CA LEU A 45 -5.11 -2.83 -8.39
C LEU A 45 -4.27 -2.98 -9.66
N SER A 46 -4.76 -2.45 -10.77
CA SER A 46 -4.04 -2.46 -12.05
C SER A 46 -4.27 -1.15 -12.81
N THR A 47 -3.24 -0.72 -13.54
CA THR A 47 -3.35 0.41 -14.49
C THR A 47 -3.10 -0.10 -15.91
N PRO A 48 -4.08 -0.75 -16.57
CA PRO A 48 -3.91 -1.18 -17.95
C PRO A 48 -3.73 0.05 -18.85
N GLY A 49 -2.80 -0.04 -19.81
CA GLY A 49 -2.48 1.07 -20.72
C GLY A 49 -1.46 2.09 -20.18
N ARG A 50 -1.01 1.98 -18.92
CA ARG A 50 0.12 2.77 -18.44
C ARG A 50 1.41 2.29 -19.10
N GLU A 51 2.15 3.20 -19.76
CA GLU A 51 3.42 2.89 -20.42
C GLU A 51 4.56 2.56 -19.43
N GLY A 52 4.53 3.18 -18.24
CA GLY A 52 5.51 2.98 -17.18
C GLY A 52 5.04 2.07 -16.03
N PRO A 53 5.96 1.58 -15.18
CA PRO A 53 5.58 0.88 -13.95
C PRO A 53 4.83 1.79 -12.97
N LEU A 54 4.20 1.19 -11.97
CA LEU A 54 3.83 1.90 -10.75
C LEU A 54 5.10 2.39 -10.06
N LEU A 55 5.03 3.55 -9.43
CA LEU A 55 6.19 4.23 -8.86
C LEU A 55 6.51 3.67 -7.47
N LEU A 56 6.78 2.38 -7.41
CA LEU A 56 7.30 1.71 -6.23
C LEU A 56 8.81 1.56 -6.42
N PHE A 57 9.63 2.25 -5.63
CA PHE A 57 11.07 2.33 -5.86
C PHE A 57 11.86 1.93 -4.62
N ASP A 58 13.12 1.51 -4.80
CA ASP A 58 14.00 1.16 -3.70
C ASP A 58 14.47 2.43 -2.97
N ALA A 59 14.20 2.52 -1.66
CA ALA A 59 14.65 3.62 -0.83
C ALA A 59 16.18 3.66 -0.66
N ALA A 60 16.86 2.51 -0.78
CA ALA A 60 18.29 2.39 -0.55
C ALA A 60 19.14 2.76 -1.77
N ASP A 61 18.56 2.79 -2.98
CA ASP A 61 19.26 3.12 -4.21
C ASP A 61 19.57 4.62 -4.30
N PRO A 62 20.86 5.03 -4.36
CA PRO A 62 21.26 6.44 -4.48
C PRO A 62 20.65 7.15 -5.70
N ALA A 63 20.30 6.43 -6.77
CA ALA A 63 19.64 7.01 -7.94
C ALA A 63 18.23 7.53 -7.62
N ASN A 64 17.62 7.08 -6.52
CA ASN A 64 16.26 7.45 -6.11
C ASN A 64 16.21 8.60 -5.10
N LEU A 65 17.34 9.26 -4.74
CA LEU A 65 17.35 10.35 -3.74
C LEU A 65 16.36 11.49 -4.02
N GLY A 66 16.17 11.83 -5.31
CA GLY A 66 15.20 12.84 -5.73
C GLY A 66 13.74 12.42 -5.49
N TRP A 67 13.42 11.13 -5.61
CA TRP A 67 12.09 10.58 -5.27
C TRP A 67 11.94 10.37 -3.77
N PHE A 68 12.98 9.86 -3.11
CA PHE A 68 13.00 9.62 -1.67
C PHE A 68 12.73 10.90 -0.89
N SER A 69 13.37 12.02 -1.24
CA SER A 69 13.15 13.32 -0.56
C SER A 69 11.71 13.86 -0.68
N ARG A 70 10.92 13.38 -1.64
CA ARG A 70 9.54 13.85 -1.92
C ARG A 70 8.48 12.82 -1.57
N CYS A 71 8.87 11.60 -1.16
CA CYS A 71 7.93 10.52 -0.93
C CYS A 71 7.22 10.71 0.41
N GLN A 72 5.89 10.51 0.38
CA GLN A 72 5.03 10.65 1.55
C GLN A 72 4.77 9.31 2.24
N PHE A 73 5.03 8.20 1.52
CA PHE A 73 4.70 6.86 1.96
C PHE A 73 5.90 5.94 1.82
N TYR A 74 6.06 5.10 2.84
CA TYR A 74 7.11 4.10 2.95
C TYR A 74 6.47 2.74 3.18
N VAL A 75 6.98 1.73 2.51
CA VAL A 75 6.56 0.33 2.63
C VAL A 75 7.71 -0.45 3.21
N ASP A 76 7.49 -1.18 4.30
CA ASP A 76 8.46 -2.17 4.75
C ASP A 76 8.53 -3.31 3.73
N GLY A 77 9.69 -3.49 3.10
CA GLY A 77 9.93 -4.49 2.07
C GLY A 77 9.68 -5.93 2.55
N ARG A 78 9.86 -6.20 3.85
CA ARG A 78 9.69 -7.53 4.43
C ARG A 78 8.23 -7.89 4.66
N SER A 79 7.47 -7.02 5.33
CA SER A 79 6.07 -7.28 5.70
C SER A 79 5.05 -6.79 4.68
N GLY A 80 5.45 -5.84 3.84
CA GLY A 80 4.54 -5.08 2.98
C GLY A 80 3.72 -4.04 3.72
N THR A 81 3.93 -3.82 5.02
CA THR A 81 3.20 -2.78 5.75
C THR A 81 3.52 -1.40 5.20
N VAL A 82 2.48 -0.65 4.84
CA VAL A 82 2.59 0.78 4.53
C VAL A 82 2.67 1.51 5.87
N MET A 83 3.84 2.07 6.17
CA MET A 83 4.19 2.57 7.51
C MET A 83 3.16 3.56 8.05
N GLN A 84 2.78 3.37 9.32
CA GLN A 84 1.83 4.23 10.05
C GLN A 84 0.42 4.30 9.43
N THR A 85 0.04 3.32 8.62
CA THR A 85 -1.29 3.19 8.04
C THR A 85 -1.86 1.79 8.32
N PRO A 86 -3.18 1.58 8.18
CA PRO A 86 -3.77 0.24 8.26
C PRO A 86 -3.65 -0.55 6.94
N MET A 87 -2.76 -0.12 6.04
CA MET A 87 -2.61 -0.69 4.70
C MET A 87 -1.37 -1.60 4.59
N THR A 88 -1.48 -2.60 3.73
CA THR A 88 -0.40 -3.50 3.34
C THR A 88 -0.34 -3.58 1.83
N LEU A 89 0.85 -3.63 1.25
CA LEU A 89 1.10 -3.70 -0.17
C LEU A 89 1.86 -4.99 -0.49
N ALA A 90 1.51 -5.61 -1.60
CA ALA A 90 2.24 -6.73 -2.16
C ALA A 90 2.33 -6.61 -3.67
N ASN A 91 3.43 -7.09 -4.28
CA ASN A 91 3.46 -7.21 -5.73
C ASN A 91 2.46 -8.28 -6.18
N LYS A 92 1.75 -7.98 -7.25
CA LYS A 92 1.10 -9.01 -8.05
C LYS A 92 2.19 -9.75 -8.81
N ARG A 93 2.23 -11.08 -8.72
CA ARG A 93 3.21 -11.90 -9.44
C ARG A 93 2.50 -12.74 -10.51
N ASP A 94 3.18 -12.93 -11.63
CA ASP A 94 2.74 -13.87 -12.65
C ASP A 94 3.02 -15.33 -12.22
N ARG A 95 2.69 -16.30 -13.08
CA ARG A 95 2.93 -17.73 -12.82
C ARG A 95 4.43 -18.09 -12.72
N SER A 96 5.31 -17.27 -13.27
CA SER A 96 6.76 -17.42 -13.16
C SER A 96 7.35 -16.77 -11.90
N GLY A 97 6.50 -16.12 -11.09
CA GLY A 97 6.91 -15.42 -9.87
C GLY A 97 7.42 -14.00 -10.10
N LYS A 98 7.41 -13.50 -11.35
CA LYS A 98 7.87 -12.15 -11.68
C LYS A 98 6.79 -11.11 -11.30
N PRO A 99 7.16 -9.99 -10.67
CA PRO A 99 6.19 -8.95 -10.33
C PRO A 99 5.64 -8.25 -11.59
N HIS A 100 4.33 -8.04 -11.61
CA HIS A 100 3.66 -7.20 -12.59
C HIS A 100 3.98 -5.73 -12.33
N ARG A 101 4.54 -5.07 -13.33
CA ARG A 101 5.04 -3.69 -13.22
C ARG A 101 3.92 -2.66 -13.00
N ASN A 102 2.72 -2.95 -13.48
CA ASN A 102 1.56 -2.05 -13.45
C ASN A 102 0.44 -2.54 -12.52
N SER A 103 0.73 -3.53 -11.65
CA SER A 103 -0.29 -4.13 -10.79
C SER A 103 0.26 -4.49 -9.42
N VAL A 104 -0.55 -4.25 -8.39
CA VAL A 104 -0.23 -4.55 -6.98
C VAL A 104 -1.48 -5.08 -6.27
N ARG A 105 -1.27 -5.70 -5.12
CA ARG A 105 -2.35 -6.05 -4.19
C ARG A 105 -2.26 -5.15 -2.96
N LEU A 106 -3.36 -4.49 -2.64
CA LEU A 106 -3.53 -3.68 -1.44
C LEU A 106 -4.42 -4.44 -0.46
N GLY A 107 -3.96 -4.61 0.77
CA GLY A 107 -4.77 -5.08 1.90
C GLY A 107 -5.06 -3.92 2.85
N ILE A 108 -6.30 -3.83 3.33
CA ILE A 108 -6.72 -2.84 4.32
C ILE A 108 -7.25 -3.59 5.53
N ALA A 109 -6.69 -3.33 6.71
CA ALA A 109 -7.21 -3.86 7.97
C ALA A 109 -8.43 -3.05 8.43
N LYS A 110 -9.52 -3.75 8.79
CA LYS A 110 -10.72 -3.14 9.41
C LYS A 110 -10.61 -3.09 10.93
N GLU A 111 -9.86 -4.01 11.53
CA GLU A 111 -9.64 -4.10 12.97
C GLU A 111 -8.25 -3.57 13.31
N LEU A 112 -8.17 -2.59 14.21
CA LEU A 112 -6.92 -1.97 14.64
C LEU A 112 -6.82 -1.94 16.17
N PRO A 113 -5.62 -1.92 16.75
CA PRO A 113 -5.46 -1.69 18.18
C PRO A 113 -6.14 -0.38 18.61
N ALA A 114 -6.75 -0.34 19.80
CA ALA A 114 -7.35 0.90 20.32
C ALA A 114 -6.32 2.04 20.52
N SER A 115 -5.04 1.69 20.65
CA SER A 115 -3.91 2.62 20.71
C SER A 115 -3.43 3.11 19.34
N PHE A 116 -3.99 2.60 18.23
CA PHE A 116 -3.56 3.00 16.89
C PHE A 116 -3.79 4.50 16.68
N ARG A 117 -2.74 5.20 16.25
CA ARG A 117 -2.77 6.63 15.94
C ARG A 117 -2.01 6.88 14.65
N LEU A 118 -2.50 7.82 13.88
CA LEU A 118 -1.77 8.39 12.76
C LEU A 118 -0.64 9.31 13.25
N PRO A 119 0.29 9.70 12.37
CA PRO A 119 1.29 10.72 12.68
C PRO A 119 0.67 11.96 13.31
N GLY A 120 1.36 12.56 14.29
CA GLY A 120 0.81 13.66 15.08
C GLY A 120 -0.21 13.24 16.14
N LYS A 121 -0.29 11.94 16.48
CA LYS A 121 -1.22 11.37 17.48
C LYS A 121 -2.71 11.52 17.10
N GLN A 122 -3.00 11.73 15.82
CA GLN A 122 -4.36 11.88 15.33
C GLN A 122 -5.12 10.54 15.39
N ALA A 123 -6.40 10.60 15.80
CA ALA A 123 -7.29 9.45 15.75
C ALA A 123 -7.65 9.12 14.29
N LEU A 124 -7.67 7.83 13.96
CA LEU A 124 -8.09 7.38 12.64
C LEU A 124 -9.62 7.25 12.61
N THR A 125 -10.27 8.02 11.73
CA THR A 125 -11.69 7.88 11.38
C THR A 125 -11.82 7.34 9.96
N GLU A 126 -13.02 6.90 9.56
CA GLU A 126 -13.28 6.42 8.21
C GLU A 126 -13.02 7.50 7.14
N GLN A 127 -13.43 8.74 7.40
CA GLN A 127 -13.19 9.86 6.49
C GLN A 127 -11.69 10.12 6.30
N VAL A 128 -10.93 10.16 7.40
CA VAL A 128 -9.47 10.34 7.34
C VAL A 128 -8.82 9.17 6.60
N PHE A 129 -9.31 7.94 6.80
CA PHE A 129 -8.83 6.78 6.06
C PHE A 129 -9.09 6.91 4.55
N TYR A 130 -10.26 7.37 4.12
CA TYR A 130 -10.56 7.56 2.70
C TYR A 130 -9.63 8.58 2.04
N HIS A 131 -9.33 9.69 2.73
CA HIS A 131 -8.34 10.67 2.25
C HIS A 131 -6.93 10.06 2.18
N LEU A 132 -6.53 9.31 3.21
CA LEU A 132 -5.24 8.62 3.26
C LEU A 132 -5.09 7.63 2.09
N LEU A 133 -6.13 6.85 1.80
CA LEU A 133 -6.16 5.91 0.69
C LEU A 133 -5.99 6.63 -0.66
N LEU A 134 -6.73 7.72 -0.89
CA LEU A 134 -6.60 8.50 -2.12
C LEU A 134 -5.18 9.04 -2.31
N ASN A 135 -4.58 9.58 -1.24
CA ASN A 135 -3.21 10.09 -1.28
C ASN A 135 -2.20 8.99 -1.57
N PHE A 136 -2.34 7.82 -0.94
CA PHE A 136 -1.47 6.68 -1.16
C PHE A 136 -1.55 6.17 -2.62
N LEU A 137 -2.75 5.99 -3.15
CA LEU A 137 -2.95 5.54 -4.53
C LEU A 137 -2.42 6.58 -5.53
N THR A 138 -2.64 7.87 -5.26
CA THR A 138 -2.06 8.95 -6.06
C THR A 138 -0.54 8.93 -6.04
N ALA A 139 0.06 8.71 -4.86
CA ALA A 139 1.51 8.58 -4.73
C ALA A 139 2.04 7.40 -5.55
N LEU A 140 1.43 6.21 -5.47
CA LEU A 140 1.79 5.05 -6.28
C LEU A 140 1.75 5.32 -7.79
N ALA A 141 0.81 6.15 -8.25
CA ALA A 141 0.62 6.44 -9.65
C ALA A 141 1.50 7.61 -10.16
N LYS A 142 1.80 8.62 -9.34
CA LYS A 142 2.32 9.90 -9.83
C LYS A 142 3.59 10.40 -9.15
N THR A 143 3.79 10.11 -7.86
CA THR A 143 4.87 10.74 -7.08
C THR A 143 5.98 9.77 -6.71
N GLY A 144 5.61 8.55 -6.30
CA GLY A 144 6.53 7.57 -5.78
C GLY A 144 6.19 7.11 -4.35
N VAL A 145 6.37 5.82 -4.10
CA VAL A 145 6.32 5.16 -2.80
C VAL A 145 7.63 4.40 -2.62
N ALA A 146 8.28 4.63 -1.47
CA ALA A 146 9.58 4.05 -1.18
C ALA A 146 9.43 2.67 -0.53
N VAL A 147 10.20 1.69 -0.99
CA VAL A 147 10.33 0.38 -0.35
C VAL A 147 11.57 0.40 0.52
N CYS A 148 11.39 0.15 1.81
CA CYS A 148 12.45 0.15 2.80
C CYS A 148 12.86 -1.30 3.11
N GLY A 149 14.12 -1.64 2.82
CA GLY A 149 14.68 -2.96 3.08
C GLY A 149 14.31 -4.00 2.02
N GLU A 150 15.01 -5.13 2.05
CA GLU A 150 14.81 -6.24 1.12
C GLU A 150 13.76 -7.22 1.65
N GLY A 151 12.91 -7.75 0.77
CA GLY A 151 11.94 -8.74 1.19
C GLY A 151 10.92 -9.14 0.13
N VAL A 152 9.68 -9.35 0.59
CA VAL A 152 8.57 -9.87 -0.22
C VAL A 152 8.08 -8.84 -1.24
N VAL A 153 8.13 -7.55 -0.85
CA VAL A 153 7.79 -6.43 -1.73
C VAL A 153 9.03 -5.97 -2.47
N GLN A 154 8.98 -6.10 -3.79
CA GLN A 154 10.01 -5.67 -4.71
C GLN A 154 9.64 -4.31 -5.32
N PRO A 155 10.63 -3.43 -5.51
CA PRO A 155 10.49 -2.25 -6.37
C PRO A 155 9.95 -2.62 -7.76
N LEU A 156 9.26 -1.68 -8.41
CA LEU A 156 8.73 -1.79 -9.77
C LEU A 156 9.31 -0.72 -10.70
N ALA A 157 9.80 0.38 -10.14
CA ALA A 157 10.40 1.54 -10.79
C ALA A 157 11.79 1.84 -10.21
N GLY A 158 12.60 2.60 -10.95
CA GLY A 158 14.03 2.80 -10.66
C GLY A 158 14.91 1.77 -11.36
N ARG A 159 16.24 1.88 -11.22
CA ARG A 159 17.17 0.84 -11.69
C ARG A 159 16.99 -0.38 -10.78
N MET A 160 16.36 -1.43 -11.30
CA MET A 160 16.45 -2.74 -10.68
C MET A 160 17.77 -3.33 -11.13
N GLU A 161 18.86 -3.11 -10.40
CA GLU A 161 20.03 -3.95 -10.59
C GLU A 161 19.60 -5.39 -10.26
N SER A 162 19.54 -6.23 -11.29
CA SER A 162 19.55 -7.66 -11.07
C SER A 162 20.83 -7.94 -10.31
N VAL A 163 20.74 -8.31 -9.03
CA VAL A 163 21.88 -8.89 -8.32
C VAL A 163 22.36 -10.05 -9.19
N GLY A 164 23.46 -9.82 -9.91
CA GLY A 164 24.12 -10.83 -10.71
C GLY A 164 24.47 -11.99 -9.81
N SER A 165 24.34 -13.21 -10.32
CA SER A 165 24.79 -14.44 -9.67
C SER A 165 26.16 -14.18 -9.05
N ARG A 166 26.24 -14.23 -7.71
CA ARG A 166 27.53 -14.28 -7.02
C ARG A 166 28.21 -15.57 -7.49
N ASN A 167 29.27 -15.41 -8.28
CA ASN A 167 30.27 -16.46 -8.49
C ASN A 167 31.02 -16.74 -7.20
#